data_AF-A0A527XCE0-F1
#
_entry.id   AF-A0A527XCE0-F1
#
_cell.length_a   1.000
_cell.length_b   1.000
_cell.length_c   1.000
_cell.angle_alpha   90.00
_cell.angle_beta   90.00
_cell.angle_gamma   90.00
#
_symmetry.space_group_name_H-M   'P 1'
#
loop_
_entity.id
_entity.type
_entity.pdbx_description
1 polymer ?
#
loop_
_entity_poly.entity_id
_entity_poly.type
_entity_poly.pdbx_seq_one_letter_code
_entity_poly.pdbx_strand_id
1 'polypeptide(L)' 'RGHGATKAADAPLGKFADSDGIAKVIADVDAVHDLIAKEHPGLPVMAFGHSLGASIALNFVLRHSQRVHAAA' A
#
# COMPACT_ATOMS: atom_id res chain seq x y z
N ARG A 1 5.76 4.94 2.32
CA ARG A 1 6.61 5.97 2.99
C ARG A 1 7.76 5.36 3.81
N GLY A 2 8.71 6.18 4.29
CA GLY A 2 9.84 5.72 5.15
C GLY A 2 10.87 4.83 4.46
N HIS A 3 10.81 4.68 3.14
CA HIS A 3 11.64 3.79 2.35
C HIS A 3 11.92 4.43 0.98
N GLY A 4 13.09 4.13 0.40
CA GLY A 4 13.44 4.56 -0.94
C GLY A 4 13.40 6.07 -1.13
N ALA A 5 12.85 6.52 -2.26
CA ALA A 5 12.79 7.93 -2.63
C ALA A 5 11.64 8.72 -1.97
N THR A 6 10.71 8.04 -1.28
CA THR A 6 9.56 8.72 -0.66
C THR A 6 10.02 9.57 0.52
N LYS A 7 9.71 10.88 0.48
CA LYS A 7 9.97 11.83 1.57
C LYS A 7 8.66 12.30 2.19
N ALA A 8 8.54 12.21 3.51
CA ALA A 8 7.44 12.78 4.28
C ALA A 8 7.98 13.21 5.65
N ALA A 9 7.46 14.33 6.18
CA ALA A 9 7.99 14.95 7.40
C ALA A 9 7.87 14.03 8.63
N ASP A 10 6.81 13.24 8.73
CA ASP A 10 6.56 12.30 9.82
C ASP A 10 7.15 10.90 9.57
N ALA A 11 7.74 10.66 8.39
CA ALA A 11 8.19 9.33 7.96
C ALA A 11 9.65 9.35 7.47
N PRO A 12 10.63 9.56 8.38
CA PRO A 12 12.04 9.45 8.05
C PRO A 12 12.40 8.02 7.59
N LEU A 13 13.57 7.85 6.98
CA LEU A 13 14.03 6.55 6.49
C LEU A 13 14.03 5.51 7.61
N GLY A 14 13.42 4.35 7.37
CA GLY A 14 13.26 3.27 8.35
C GLY A 14 12.02 3.37 9.24
N LYS A 15 11.18 4.41 9.09
CA LYS A 15 9.98 4.63 9.90
C LYS A 15 8.78 4.97 9.04
N PHE A 16 7.65 4.29 9.28
CA PHE A 16 6.42 4.61 8.53
C PHE A 16 5.78 5.91 8.96
N ALA A 17 5.65 6.22 10.24
CA ALA A 17 5.19 7.51 10.73
C ALA A 17 5.49 7.66 12.22
N ASP A 18 5.45 8.88 12.76
CA ASP A 18 5.51 9.13 14.21
C ASP A 18 4.38 8.46 14.99
N SER A 19 3.18 8.47 14.44
CA SER A 19 1.99 7.77 14.95
C SER A 19 1.27 7.06 13.80
N ASP A 20 0.63 5.94 14.12
CA ASP A 20 -0.24 5.17 13.22
C ASP A 20 0.41 4.72 11.90
N GLY A 21 1.73 4.48 11.91
CA GLY A 21 2.50 4.18 10.70
C GLY A 21 1.96 3.00 9.89
N ILE A 22 1.43 1.96 10.57
CA ILE A 22 0.81 0.81 9.90
C ILE A 22 -0.47 1.25 9.18
N ALA A 23 -1.42 1.87 9.88
CA ALA A 23 -2.68 2.31 9.27
C ALA A 23 -2.42 3.25 8.09
N LYS A 24 -1.49 4.18 8.27
CA LYS A 24 -1.08 5.06 7.20
C LYS A 24 -0.49 4.26 6.04
N VAL A 25 0.40 3.26 6.24
CA VAL A 25 1.07 2.60 5.09
C VAL A 25 0.10 1.75 4.28
N ILE A 26 -0.95 1.25 4.93
CA ILE A 26 -2.10 0.65 4.22
C ILE A 26 -2.85 1.70 3.40
N ALA A 27 -3.07 2.91 3.95
CA ALA A 27 -3.68 4.02 3.19
C ALA A 27 -2.83 4.48 1.99
N ASP A 28 -1.49 4.41 2.06
CA ASP A 28 -0.62 4.66 0.89
C ASP A 28 -0.91 3.64 -0.23
N VAL A 29 -1.11 2.36 0.12
CA VAL A 29 -1.46 1.31 -0.87
C VAL A 29 -2.82 1.59 -1.50
N ASP A 30 -3.80 2.06 -0.72
CA ASP A 30 -5.13 2.41 -1.24
C ASP A 30 -5.05 3.59 -2.23
N ALA A 31 -4.28 4.62 -1.89
CA ALA A 31 -4.06 5.77 -2.77
C ALA A 31 -3.39 5.38 -4.10
N VAL A 32 -2.50 4.38 -4.08
CA VAL A 32 -1.94 3.80 -5.31
C VAL A 32 -3.00 3.05 -6.11
N HIS A 33 -3.92 2.32 -5.46
CA HIS A 33 -5.04 1.68 -6.17
C HIS A 33 -5.98 2.71 -6.79
N ASP A 34 -6.24 3.84 -6.14
CA ASP A 34 -7.03 4.94 -6.72
C ASP A 34 -6.35 5.49 -7.99
N LEU A 35 -5.02 5.64 -7.96
CA LEU A 35 -4.27 6.06 -9.14
C LEU A 35 -4.36 5.01 -10.27
N ILE A 36 -4.18 3.73 -9.95
CA ILE A 36 -4.31 2.64 -10.93
C ILE A 36 -5.70 2.64 -11.56
N ALA A 37 -6.77 2.76 -10.76
CA ALA A 37 -8.14 2.79 -11.26
C ALA A 37 -8.42 3.98 -12.18
N LYS A 38 -7.79 5.14 -11.90
CA LYS A 38 -7.88 6.34 -12.73
C LYS A 38 -7.13 6.20 -14.05
N GLU A 39 -5.92 5.65 -14.03
CA GLU A 39 -5.05 5.57 -15.22
C GLU A 39 -5.37 4.34 -16.10
N HIS A 40 -5.90 3.28 -15.50
CA HIS A 40 -6.16 1.99 -16.15
C HIS A 40 -7.57 1.46 -15.82
N PRO A 41 -8.63 2.15 -16.25
CA PRO A 41 -10.00 1.78 -15.90
C PRO A 41 -10.37 0.39 -16.42
N GLY A 42 -11.03 -0.41 -15.58
CA GLY A 42 -11.61 -1.71 -15.93
C GLY A 42 -10.64 -2.89 -15.97
N LEU A 43 -9.34 -2.68 -15.71
CA LEU A 43 -8.37 -3.78 -15.64
C LEU A 43 -8.31 -4.40 -14.23
N PRO A 44 -8.12 -5.73 -14.11
CA PRO A 44 -7.96 -6.37 -12.83
C PRO A 44 -6.61 -6.00 -12.19
N VAL A 45 -6.64 -5.67 -10.89
CA VAL A 45 -5.45 -5.35 -10.10
C VAL A 45 -5.06 -6.55 -9.25
N MET A 46 -3.80 -6.98 -9.35
CA MET A 46 -3.23 -8.06 -8.52
C MET A 46 -2.22 -7.49 -7.53
N ALA A 47 -2.31 -7.92 -6.27
CA ALA A 47 -1.39 -7.51 -5.21
C ALA A 47 -0.26 -8.54 -5.06
N PHE A 48 0.99 -8.11 -5.15
CA PHE A 48 2.15 -8.96 -4.89
C PHE A 48 2.97 -8.38 -3.72
N GLY A 49 3.33 -9.22 -2.76
CA GLY A 49 4.08 -8.80 -1.58
C GLY A 49 5.27 -9.71 -1.27
N HIS A 50 6.44 -9.11 -1.04
CA HIS A 50 7.65 -9.83 -0.61
C HIS A 50 8.15 -9.32 0.75
N SER A 51 8.60 -10.23 1.63
CA SER A 51 9.11 -9.90 2.96
C SER A 51 8.10 -9.04 3.75
N LEU A 52 8.48 -7.87 4.26
CA LEU A 52 7.56 -6.91 4.89
C LEU A 52 6.40 -6.51 3.96
N GLY A 53 6.64 -6.46 2.65
CA GLY A 53 5.61 -6.19 1.64
C GLY A 53 4.51 -7.25 1.61
N ALA A 54 4.81 -8.51 1.94
CA ALA A 54 3.78 -9.56 2.05
C ALA A 54 2.83 -9.28 3.22
N SER A 55 3.36 -8.80 4.36
CA SER A 55 2.54 -8.43 5.52
C SER A 55 1.67 -7.20 5.24
N ILE A 56 2.20 -6.23 4.49
CA ILE A 56 1.46 -5.03 4.05
C ILE A 56 0.35 -5.44 3.07
N ALA A 57 0.67 -6.24 2.05
CA ALA A 57 -0.28 -6.72 1.05
C ALA A 57 -1.41 -7.52 1.71
N LEU A 58 -1.10 -8.44 2.62
CA LEU A 58 -2.12 -9.20 3.35
C LEU A 58 -3.03 -8.28 4.18
N ASN A 59 -2.46 -7.30 4.91
CA ASN A 59 -3.26 -6.35 5.68
C ASN A 59 -4.18 -5.49 4.78
N PHE A 60 -3.69 -5.10 3.60
CA PHE A 60 -4.49 -4.37 2.63
C PHE A 60 -5.63 -5.23 2.09
N VAL A 61 -5.36 -6.47 1.66
CA VAL A 61 -6.38 -7.40 1.15
C VAL A 61 -7.46 -7.68 2.19
N LEU A 62 -7.09 -7.87 3.46
CA LEU A 62 -8.07 -8.11 4.53
C LEU A 62 -9.04 -6.93 4.75
N ARG A 63 -8.62 -5.69 4.43
CA ARG A 63 -9.41 -4.47 4.62
C ARG A 63 -10.10 -3.99 3.34
N HIS A 64 -9.54 -4.32 2.18
CA HIS A 64 -9.93 -3.79 0.87
C HIS A 64 -10.08 -4.92 -0.17
N SER A 65 -10.58 -6.09 0.23
CA SER A 65 -10.65 -7.29 -0.62
C SER A 65 -11.32 -7.05 -1.99
N GLN A 66 -12.31 -6.15 -2.05
CA GLN A 66 -13.00 -5.79 -3.31
C GLN A 66 -12.12 -5.05 -4.32
N ARG A 67 -10.97 -4.50 -3.91
CA ARG A 67 -10.05 -3.76 -4.77
C ARG A 67 -8.98 -4.64 -5.41
N VAL A 68 -8.89 -5.90 -5.00
CA VAL A 68 -7.83 -6.83 -5.43
C VAL A 68 -8.47 -8.06 -6.05
N HIS A 69 -8.07 -8.40 -7.28
CA HIS A 69 -8.57 -9.57 -7.99
C HIS A 69 -7.83 -10.85 -7.61
N ALA A 70 -6.54 -10.75 -7.28
CA ALA A 70 -5.71 -11.86 -6.81
C ALA A 70 -4.53 -11.34 -5.98
N ALA A 71 -3.98 -12.18 -5.11
CA ALA A 71 -2.81 -11.86 -4.30
C ALA A 71 -1.78 -12.99 -4.30
N ALA A 72 -0.49 -12.64 -4.27
CA ALA A 72 0.63 -13.57 -4.21
C ALA A 72 1.76 -13.06 -3.30
#